data_AF-A0A941W0J4-F1
#
_entry.id   AF-A0A941W0J4-F1
#
_cell.length_a   1.000
_cell.length_b   1.000
_cell.length_c   1.000
_cell.angle_alpha   90.00
_cell.angle_beta   90.00
_cell.angle_gamma   90.00
#
_symmetry.space_group_name_H-M   'P 1'
#
loop_
_entity.id
_entity.type
_entity.pdbx_description
1 polymer ?
#
loop_
_entity_poly.entity_id
_entity_poly.type
_entity_poly.pdbx_seq_one_letter_code
_entity_poly.pdbx_strand_id
1 'polypeptide(L)' 'MDNCLTYALRIWRFGRPTDHLLIRKSHWGWFPHFAVMFELQNGDIEKREYVPIQPRPRFLPPLFFKGIERITYYRKEQ' A
#
# COMPACT_ATOMS: atom_id res chain seq x y z
N MET A 1 -1.04 10.15 13.08
CA MET A 1 -0.96 10.43 11.63
C MET A 1 0.17 9.59 11.09
N ASP A 2 0.02 9.00 9.90
CA ASP A 2 1.04 8.15 9.29
C ASP A 2 1.14 8.47 7.79
N ASN A 3 2.04 7.82 7.08
CA ASN A 3 2.15 7.92 5.62
C ASN A 3 2.28 6.54 4.98
N CYS A 4 2.04 6.47 3.66
CA CYS A 4 2.05 5.18 2.95
C CYS A 4 3.43 4.49 2.95
N LEU A 5 4.54 5.25 2.94
CA LEU A 5 5.89 4.68 2.97
C LEU A 5 6.22 4.08 4.34
N THR A 6 6.03 4.83 5.42
CA THR A 6 6.29 4.37 6.79
C THR A 6 5.39 3.22 7.18
N TYR A 7 4.12 3.26 6.75
CA TYR A 7 3.20 2.14 6.86
C TYR A 7 3.73 0.90 6.11
N ALA A 8 4.09 1.04 4.83
CA ALA A 8 4.55 -0.08 4.01
C ALA A 8 5.84 -0.71 4.58
N LEU A 9 6.81 0.11 4.99
CA LEU A 9 8.04 -0.37 5.63
C LEU A 9 7.77 -1.09 6.96
N ARG A 10 6.83 -0.59 7.78
CA ARG A 10 6.46 -1.21 9.06
C ARG A 10 5.92 -2.62 8.87
N ILE A 11 5.07 -2.82 7.86
CA ILE A 11 4.48 -4.14 7.62
C ILE A 11 5.47 -5.05 6.89
N TRP A 12 6.15 -4.54 5.85
CA TRP A 12 7.10 -5.32 5.05
C TRP A 12 8.29 -5.84 5.88
N ARG A 13 8.70 -5.12 6.93
CA ARG A 13 9.74 -5.58 7.88
C ARG A 13 9.46 -6.97 8.47
N PHE A 14 8.20 -7.38 8.57
CA PHE A 14 7.80 -8.68 9.12
C PHE A 14 7.34 -9.67 8.04
N GLY A 15 7.56 -9.33 6.76
CA GLY A 15 7.23 -10.18 5.62
C GLY A 15 8.22 -11.33 5.40
N ARG A 16 7.87 -12.20 4.48
CA ARG A 16 8.65 -13.31 3.93
C ARG A 16 9.43 -12.87 2.69
N PRO A 17 10.42 -13.65 2.23
CA PRO A 17 11.17 -13.35 1.00
C PRO A 17 10.31 -13.24 -0.28
N THR A 18 9.13 -13.85 -0.27
CA THR A 18 8.12 -13.79 -1.36
C THR A 18 7.32 -12.49 -1.35
N ASP A 19 7.43 -11.68 -0.29
CA ASP A 19 6.63 -10.47 -0.13
C ASP A 19 7.34 -9.26 -0.74
N HIS A 20 6.57 -8.44 -1.46
CA HIS A 20 7.12 -7.39 -2.30
C HIS A 20 6.65 -6.01 -1.87
N LEU A 21 7.60 -5.08 -1.73
CA LEU A 21 7.32 -3.66 -1.65
C LEU A 21 6.96 -3.15 -3.04
N LEU A 22 5.78 -2.56 -3.18
CA LEU A 22 5.30 -1.97 -4.42
C LEU A 22 5.38 -0.45 -4.38
N ILE A 23 5.87 0.11 -5.47
CA ILE A 23 5.86 1.54 -5.73
C ILE A 23 5.01 1.78 -6.98
N ARG A 24 3.96 2.59 -6.84
CA ARG A 24 3.07 2.96 -7.95
C ARG A 24 2.81 4.45 -7.99
N LYS A 25 2.31 4.97 -9.11
CA LYS A 25 1.83 6.35 -9.19
C LYS A 25 0.59 6.53 -8.29
N SER A 26 0.54 7.62 -7.52
CA SER A 26 -0.65 7.97 -6.74
C SER A 26 -1.81 8.35 -7.66
N HIS A 27 -3.03 8.06 -7.22
CA HIS A 27 -4.25 8.49 -7.93
C HIS A 27 -4.55 9.99 -7.72
N TRP A 28 -3.91 10.63 -6.74
CA TRP A 28 -4.28 11.97 -6.25
C TRP A 28 -3.20 13.03 -6.42
N GLY A 29 -2.09 12.70 -7.09
CA GLY A 29 -0.96 13.59 -7.32
C GLY A 29 0.21 12.86 -7.98
N TRP A 30 1.33 13.56 -8.15
CA TRP A 30 2.52 12.97 -8.79
C TRP A 30 3.36 12.11 -7.83
N PHE A 31 3.18 12.28 -6.52
CA PHE A 31 3.98 11.57 -5.53
C PHE A 31 3.77 10.04 -5.61
N PRO A 32 4.82 9.23 -5.43
CA PRO A 32 4.70 7.78 -5.40
C PRO A 32 3.82 7.32 -4.24
N HIS A 33 3.08 6.24 -4.47
CA HIS A 33 2.30 5.54 -3.47
C HIS A 33 2.92 4.18 -3.20
N PHE A 34 3.10 3.88 -1.92
CA PHE A 34 3.73 2.65 -1.45
C PHE A 34 2.69 1.67 -0.94
N ALA A 35 2.82 0.42 -1.34
CA ALA A 35 1.99 -0.69 -0.90
C ALA A 35 2.89 -1.92 -0.65
N VAL A 36 2.35 -2.93 0.00
CA VAL A 36 3.03 -4.23 0.19
C VAL A 36 2.14 -5.32 -0.36
N MET A 37 2.73 -6.26 -1.09
CA MET A 37 2.08 -7.49 -1.53
C MET A 37 2.62 -8.67 -0.73
N PHE A 38 1.70 -9.48 -0.21
CA PHE A 38 1.97 -10.71 0.50
C PHE A 38 1.48 -11.89 -0.34
N GLU A 39 2.33 -12.89 -0.51
CA GLU A 39 1.92 -14.16 -1.11
C GLU A 39 1.39 -15.09 0.01
N LEU A 40 0.11 -15.44 -0.08
CA LEU A 40 -0.53 -16.32 0.88
C LEU A 40 -0.19 -17.79 0.56
N GLN A 41 -0.32 -18.67 1.56
CA GLN A 41 0.02 -20.09 1.41
C GLN A 41 -0.80 -20.83 0.34
N ASN A 42 -2.00 -20.33 0.04
CA ASN A 42 -2.87 -20.86 -1.00
C ASN A 42 -2.55 -20.30 -2.41
N GLY A 43 -1.52 -19.46 -2.54
CA GLY A 43 -1.14 -18.82 -3.80
C GLY A 43 -1.94 -17.56 -4.14
N ASP A 44 -2.85 -17.11 -3.27
CA ASP A 44 -3.52 -15.82 -3.42
C ASP A 44 -2.55 -14.68 -3.07
N ILE A 45 -2.80 -13.49 -3.61
CA ILE A 45 -2.01 -12.31 -3.30
C ILE A 45 -2.83 -11.34 -2.46
N GLU A 46 -2.30 -10.94 -1.32
CA GLU A 46 -2.87 -9.92 -0.46
C GLU A 46 -2.07 -8.62 -0.59
N LYS A 47 -2.71 -7.57 -1.10
CA LYS A 47 -2.12 -6.24 -1.20
C LYS A 47 -2.62 -5.35 -0.06
N ARG A 48 -1.70 -4.84 0.75
CA ARG A 48 -1.97 -3.85 1.81
C ARG A 48 -1.45 -2.48 1.44
N GLU A 49 -2.27 -1.46 1.64
CA GLU A 49 -1.89 -0.06 1.41
C GLU A 49 -2.56 0.88 2.40
N TYR A 50 -1.90 2.00 2.75
CA TYR A 50 -2.47 3.04 3.62
C TYR A 50 -2.93 4.22 2.78
N VAL A 51 -4.25 4.44 2.72
CA VAL A 51 -4.88 5.42 1.82
C VAL A 51 -5.57 6.53 2.61
N PRO A 52 -5.57 7.78 2.13
CA PRO A 52 -6.29 8.88 2.78
C PRO A 52 -7.81 8.61 2.82
N ILE A 53 -8.48 9.00 3.91
CA ILE A 53 -9.94 8.82 4.07
C ILE A 53 -10.74 9.74 3.13
N GLN A 54 -10.26 10.97 2.94
CA GLN A 54 -10.87 11.98 2.08
C GLN A 54 -9.77 12.65 1.24
N PRO A 55 -9.25 11.97 0.22
CA PRO A 55 -8.24 12.55 -0.65
C PRO A 55 -8.78 13.76 -1.39
N ARG A 56 -7.94 14.79 -1.54
CA ARG A 56 -8.16 15.89 -2.48
C ARG A 56 -7.01 15.90 -3.48
N PRO A 57 -7.26 16.00 -4.79
CA PRO A 57 -6.21 16.14 -5.79
C PRO A 57 -5.32 17.33 -5.45
N ARG A 58 -4.00 17.11 -5.36
CA ARG A 58 -3.01 18.16 -5.12
C ARG A 58 -1.76 17.87 -5.94
N PHE A 59 -1.09 18.92 -6.39
CA PHE A 59 0.20 18.79 -7.08
C PHE A 59 1.22 18.06 -6.18
N LEU A 60 1.30 18.50 -4.92
CA LEU A 60 2.07 17.83 -3.88
C LEU A 60 1.10 17.30 -2.80
N PRO A 61 0.87 15.97 -2.73
CA PRO A 61 0.08 15.39 -1.66
C PRO A 61 0.82 15.54 -0.32
N PRO A 62 0.09 15.65 0.80
CA PRO A 62 0.70 15.80 2.11
C PRO A 62 1.52 14.56 2.46
N LEU A 63 2.74 14.77 2.97
CA LEU A 63 3.61 13.67 3.41
C LEU A 63 2.99 12.87 4.55
N PHE A 64 2.18 13.47 5.41
CA PHE A 64 1.45 12.80 6.48
C PHE A 64 -0.04 13.09 6.33
N PHE A 65 -0.89 12.07 6.51
CA PHE A 65 -2.32 12.23 6.38
C PHE A 65 -3.09 11.32 7.33
N LYS A 66 -4.37 11.64 7.53
CA LYS A 66 -5.33 10.74 8.16
C LYS A 66 -5.79 9.73 7.10
N GLY A 67 -5.40 8.48 7.27
CA GLY A 67 -5.72 7.39 6.35
C GLY A 67 -6.29 6.17 7.05
N ILE A 68 -6.62 5.18 6.23
CA ILE A 68 -7.09 3.85 6.60
C ILE A 68 -6.23 2.79 5.90
N GLU A 69 -6.06 1.66 6.55
CA GLU A 69 -5.56 0.45 5.91
C GLU A 69 -6.60 -0.05 4.91
N ARG A 70 -6.16 -0.36 3.70
CA ARG A 70 -6.94 -1.03 2.67
C ARG A 70 -6.23 -2.32 2.30
N ILE A 71 -6.98 -3.41 2.37
CA ILE A 71 -6.52 -4.75 2.01
C ILE A 71 -7.30 -5.18 0.76
N THR A 72 -6.57 -5.58 -0.28
CA THR A 72 -7.12 -6.09 -1.54
C THR A 72 -6.63 -7.51 -1.75
N TYR A 73 -7.55 -8.44 -1.98
CA TYR A 73 -7.22 -9.83 -2.27
C TYR A 73 -7.33 -10.10 -3.77
N TYR A 74 -6.27 -10.64 -4.35
CA TYR A 74 -6.24 -11.15 -5.72
C TYR A 74 -6.20 -12.67 -5.66
N ARG A 75 -7.25 -13.30 -6.19
CA ARG A 75 -7.34 -14.76 -6.24
C ARG A 75 -6.60 -15.28 -7.45
N LYS A 76 -5.81 -16.33 -7.26
CA LYS A 76 -5.19 -17.05 -8.39
C LYS A 76 -6.30 -17.78 -9.16
N GLU A 77 -6.48 -17.46 -10.44
CA GLU A 77 -7.38 -18.24 -11.31
C GLU A 77 -6.82 -19.66 -11.42
N GLN A 78 -7.70 -20.66 -11.25
CA GLN A 78 -7.37 -22.09 -11.24
C GLN A 78 -7.10 -22.62 -12.64
#